data_AF-A0A608ZES0-F1
#
_entry.id   AF-A0A608ZES0-F1
#
_cell.length_a   1.000
_cell.length_b   1.000
_cell.length_c   1.000
_cell.angle_alpha   90.00
_cell.angle_beta   90.00
_cell.angle_gamma   90.00
#
_symmetry.space_group_name_H-M   'P 1'
#
loop_
_entity.id
_entity.type
_entity.pdbx_description
1 polymer ?
#
loop_
_entity_poly.entity_id
_entity_poly.type
_entity_poly.pdbx_seq_one_letter_code
_entity_poly.pdbx_strand_id
1 'polypeptide(L)'
;MSLWLSHPLFLPSIIVGVTILLWATSPLPEFMTALLFFAVAMIAKIAPPEVIFGGFASSAFWLVFSGFVLGIAIRKTGLADRAARSLSSRLTDSWPLMVGSVVLLSYALAFVMPSNMGRIALLMPIVAVMAKRAGIEDGTRGWYGLALAVGFGTFQLSATILPANVPNLVMSGAAEGSYGIHLNYVPYLLLHTPVLGWLKGAVLIALICWLFPGKPHPPRDMTPLPPMSHDEKRLAWLLAVVLTLWVTESWHGVGPAWTGLAAAVITLLPRVGFINGEEFSSGVNIRTCIYVAGILGLAITVTQTGIGSVVGNALLHIMPLDKESPFTSFLALTGITSALNFIMTANGVPALYTTFAQSFSDATGFPLLSAIMIQVLGYSTPLLPYQASPIVVAMGLGKVPARAGMLLCIALAVVSYLILLPLDYLWYQALGKL
;
A
#
# COMPACT_ATOMS: atom_id res chain seq x y z
N MET A 1 -33.02 -15.34 29.59
CA MET A 1 -31.78 -14.85 28.96
C MET A 1 -31.87 -15.16 27.48
N SER A 2 -31.80 -14.16 26.59
CA SER A 2 -32.14 -14.35 25.18
C SER A 2 -31.12 -15.28 24.50
N LEU A 3 -31.60 -16.14 23.60
CA LEU A 3 -30.84 -17.13 22.82
C LEU A 3 -29.63 -16.52 22.07
N TRP A 4 -29.61 -15.20 21.88
CA TRP A 4 -28.52 -14.43 21.29
C TRP A 4 -27.27 -14.34 22.17
N LEU A 5 -27.42 -14.22 23.50
CA LEU A 5 -26.29 -14.14 24.43
C LEU A 5 -25.53 -15.47 24.56
N SER A 6 -26.19 -16.59 24.24
CA SER A 6 -25.62 -17.93 24.25
C SER A 6 -25.02 -18.37 22.92
N HIS A 7 -25.14 -17.56 21.85
CA HIS A 7 -24.60 -17.93 20.55
C HIS A 7 -23.06 -17.85 20.59
N PRO A 8 -22.33 -18.91 20.17
CA PRO A 8 -20.87 -18.94 20.25
C PRO A 8 -20.18 -17.80 19.48
N LEU A 9 -20.89 -17.20 18.51
CA LEU A 9 -20.40 -16.07 17.72
C LEU A 9 -20.71 -14.69 18.31
N PHE A 10 -21.55 -14.57 19.33
CA PHE A 10 -22.02 -13.27 19.83
C PHE A 10 -20.87 -12.42 20.36
N LEU A 11 -20.09 -12.96 21.30
CA LEU A 11 -18.96 -12.25 21.90
C LEU A 11 -17.81 -12.00 20.90
N PRO A 12 -17.39 -12.99 20.07
CA PRO A 12 -16.47 -12.74 18.97
C PRO A 12 -16.93 -11.63 18.01
N SER A 13 -18.20 -11.62 17.62
CA SER A 13 -18.75 -10.61 16.69
C SER A 13 -18.75 -9.21 17.28
N ILE A 14 -19.05 -9.08 18.57
CA ILE A 14 -18.99 -7.78 19.26
C ILE A 14 -17.56 -7.28 19.32
N ILE A 15 -16.60 -8.12 19.74
CA ILE A 15 -15.20 -7.70 19.87
C ILE A 15 -14.66 -7.30 18.50
N VAL A 16 -14.84 -8.15 17.48
CA VAL A 16 -14.44 -7.86 16.10
C VAL A 16 -15.11 -6.58 15.59
N GLY A 17 -16.43 -6.45 15.76
CA GLY A 17 -17.19 -5.28 15.32
C GLY A 17 -16.72 -3.99 15.98
N VAL A 18 -16.49 -4.01 17.29
CA VAL A 18 -15.96 -2.85 18.03
C VAL A 18 -14.53 -2.52 17.58
N THR A 19 -13.65 -3.52 17.40
CA THR A 19 -12.30 -3.28 16.90
C THR A 19 -12.31 -2.65 15.50
N ILE A 20 -13.16 -3.14 14.60
CA ILE A 20 -13.35 -2.56 13.27
C ILE A 20 -13.85 -1.12 13.39
N LEU A 21 -14.85 -0.85 14.23
CA LEU A 21 -15.37 0.49 14.45
C LEU A 21 -14.32 1.45 15.02
N LEU A 22 -13.44 0.97 15.91
CA LEU A 22 -12.32 1.76 16.44
C LEU A 22 -11.28 2.08 15.35
N TRP A 23 -10.93 1.14 14.47
CA TRP A 23 -10.05 1.46 13.34
C TRP A 23 -10.72 2.37 12.32
N ALA A 24 -12.00 2.14 12.04
CA ALA A 24 -12.82 2.91 11.13
C ALA A 24 -12.93 4.39 11.55
N THR A 25 -13.32 4.63 12.80
CA THR A 25 -13.51 5.99 13.34
C THR A 25 -12.21 6.65 13.81
N SER A 26 -11.12 5.88 13.94
CA SER A 26 -9.80 6.34 14.40
C SER A 26 -9.82 7.23 15.67
N PRO A 27 -10.59 6.90 16.74
CA PRO A 27 -10.58 7.68 17.97
C PRO A 27 -9.31 7.40 18.80
N LEU A 28 -8.65 6.26 18.52
CA LEU A 28 -7.40 5.82 19.11
C LEU A 28 -6.38 5.56 18.00
N PRO A 29 -5.06 5.67 18.28
CA PRO A 29 -4.03 5.26 17.33
C PRO A 29 -4.18 3.79 16.91
N GLU A 30 -3.91 3.48 15.64
CA GLU A 30 -4.11 2.13 15.06
C GLU A 30 -3.45 1.00 15.87
N PHE A 31 -2.23 1.22 16.35
CA PHE A 31 -1.48 0.25 17.17
C PHE A 31 -2.11 0.05 18.55
N MET A 32 -2.76 1.08 19.12
CA MET A 32 -3.43 0.98 20.41
C MET A 32 -4.69 0.13 20.30
N THR A 33 -5.48 0.34 19.23
CA THR A 33 -6.64 -0.50 18.92
C THR A 33 -6.24 -1.96 18.71
N ALA A 34 -5.10 -2.24 18.05
CA ALA A 34 -4.55 -3.59 17.92
C ALA A 34 -4.19 -4.21 19.29
N LEU A 35 -3.54 -3.46 20.18
CA LEU A 35 -3.21 -3.94 21.53
C LEU A 35 -4.47 -4.20 22.38
N LEU A 36 -5.47 -3.33 22.27
CA LEU A 36 -6.78 -3.53 22.92
C LEU A 36 -7.48 -4.78 22.39
N PHE A 37 -7.45 -5.00 21.07
CA PHE A 37 -7.97 -6.22 20.47
C PHE A 37 -7.29 -7.46 21.04
N PHE A 38 -5.95 -7.53 21.05
CA PHE A 38 -5.23 -8.66 21.63
C PHE A 38 -5.60 -8.89 23.09
N ALA A 39 -5.61 -7.85 23.91
CA ALA A 39 -5.93 -7.96 25.33
C ALA A 39 -7.35 -8.46 25.57
N VAL A 40 -8.35 -7.83 24.94
CA VAL A 40 -9.76 -8.17 25.12
C VAL A 40 -10.08 -9.55 24.54
N ALA A 41 -9.59 -9.87 23.33
CA ALA A 41 -9.81 -11.16 22.69
C ALA A 41 -9.24 -12.32 23.52
N MET A 42 -8.05 -12.15 24.09
CA MET A 42 -7.43 -13.15 24.95
C MET A 42 -8.14 -13.33 26.28
N ILE A 43 -8.52 -12.23 26.95
CA ILE A 43 -9.27 -12.27 28.21
C ILE A 43 -10.64 -12.95 28.00
N ALA A 44 -11.32 -12.59 26.91
CA ALA A 44 -12.62 -13.15 26.54
C ALA A 44 -12.54 -14.58 25.96
N LYS A 45 -11.33 -15.09 25.67
CA LYS A 45 -11.08 -16.42 25.10
C LYS A 45 -11.88 -16.70 23.83
N ILE A 46 -11.99 -15.70 22.95
CA ILE A 46 -12.77 -15.84 21.71
C ILE A 46 -12.09 -16.75 20.67
N ALA A 47 -10.77 -16.91 20.77
CA ALA A 47 -9.96 -17.80 19.96
C ALA A 47 -8.66 -18.17 20.71
N PRO A 48 -7.95 -19.24 20.30
CA PRO A 48 -6.63 -19.60 20.85
C PRO A 48 -5.55 -18.51 20.64
N PRO A 49 -4.48 -18.47 21.48
CA PRO A 49 -3.38 -17.53 21.33
C PRO A 49 -2.71 -17.57 19.95
N GLU A 50 -2.55 -18.75 19.37
CA GLU A 50 -1.89 -18.97 18.08
C GLU A 50 -2.66 -18.29 16.94
N VAL A 51 -3.96 -18.09 17.14
CA VAL A 51 -4.89 -17.48 16.19
C VAL A 51 -4.89 -15.97 16.37
N ILE A 52 -5.11 -15.52 17.61
CA ILE A 52 -5.17 -14.10 17.95
C ILE A 52 -3.83 -13.42 17.66
N PHE A 53 -2.71 -14.07 18.01
CA PHE A 53 -1.36 -13.56 17.75
C PHE A 53 -0.77 -14.07 16.42
N GLY A 54 -1.50 -14.85 15.63
CA GLY A 54 -1.01 -15.47 14.39
C GLY A 54 -0.45 -14.46 13.37
N GLY A 55 -0.92 -13.22 13.41
CA GLY A 55 -0.37 -12.13 12.61
C GLY A 55 1.13 -11.87 12.80
N PHE A 56 1.67 -12.09 14.00
CA PHE A 56 3.12 -11.97 14.27
C PHE A 56 3.95 -13.07 13.58
N ALA A 57 3.35 -14.23 13.32
CA ALA A 57 4.00 -15.35 12.63
C ALA A 57 3.87 -15.27 11.10
N SER A 58 3.05 -14.35 10.57
CA SER A 58 2.77 -14.25 9.13
C SER A 58 3.98 -13.79 8.31
N SER A 59 4.06 -14.27 7.06
CA SER A 59 5.07 -13.81 6.11
C SER A 59 4.96 -12.31 5.82
N ALA A 60 3.73 -11.79 5.78
CA ALA A 60 3.45 -10.37 5.59
C ALA A 60 4.06 -9.48 6.68
N PHE A 61 3.97 -9.88 7.95
CA PHE A 61 4.60 -9.14 9.05
C PHE A 61 6.13 -9.03 8.86
N TRP A 62 6.78 -10.15 8.52
CA TRP A 62 8.23 -10.17 8.32
C TRP A 62 8.68 -9.43 7.06
N LEU A 63 7.84 -9.40 6.04
CA LEU A 63 8.05 -8.57 4.85
C LEU A 63 7.95 -7.07 5.16
N VAL A 64 6.96 -6.65 5.97
CA VAL A 64 6.86 -5.26 6.48
C VAL A 64 8.10 -4.89 7.29
N PHE A 65 8.47 -5.74 8.25
CA PHE A 65 9.59 -5.52 9.15
C PHE A 65 10.89 -5.34 8.38
N SER A 66 11.22 -6.29 7.50
CA SER A 66 12.43 -6.21 6.66
C SER A 66 12.44 -4.99 5.76
N GLY A 67 11.27 -4.61 5.21
CA GLY A 67 11.13 -3.41 4.41
C GLY A 67 11.44 -2.11 5.16
N PHE A 68 11.10 -2.03 6.45
CA PHE A 68 11.52 -0.89 7.28
C PHE A 68 13.03 -0.88 7.49
N VAL A 69 13.64 -2.02 7.83
CA VAL A 69 15.09 -2.12 8.06
C VAL A 69 15.87 -1.70 6.80
N LEU A 70 15.51 -2.26 5.64
CA LEU A 70 16.10 -1.87 4.36
C LEU A 70 15.88 -0.39 4.04
N GLY A 71 14.68 0.13 4.33
CA GLY A 71 14.35 1.55 4.17
C GLY A 71 15.26 2.48 4.99
N ILE A 72 15.68 2.07 6.18
CA ILE A 72 16.65 2.84 7.00
C ILE A 72 18.02 2.84 6.33
N ALA A 73 18.51 1.67 5.88
CA ALA A 73 19.79 1.56 5.17
C ALA A 73 19.82 2.41 3.89
N ILE A 74 18.73 2.39 3.12
CA ILE A 74 18.56 3.20 1.90
C ILE A 74 18.66 4.69 2.19
N ARG A 75 18.00 5.14 3.26
CA ARG A 75 18.05 6.55 3.68
C ARG A 75 19.44 6.92 4.18
N LYS A 76 20.05 6.09 5.03
CA LYS A 76 21.34 6.36 5.66
C LYS A 76 22.49 6.44 4.67
N THR A 77 22.52 5.56 3.67
CA THR A 77 23.59 5.54 2.67
C THR A 77 23.52 6.69 1.66
N GLY A 78 22.41 7.43 1.61
CA GLY A 78 22.19 8.48 0.61
C GLY A 78 21.77 7.95 -0.77
N LEU A 79 21.59 6.63 -0.93
CA LEU A 79 21.23 6.02 -2.21
C LEU A 79 19.90 6.55 -2.75
N ALA A 80 18.90 6.74 -1.88
CA ALA A 80 17.62 7.32 -2.29
C ALA A 80 17.73 8.80 -2.67
N ASP A 81 18.55 9.60 -1.96
CA ASP A 81 18.81 11.00 -2.32
C ASP A 81 19.51 11.09 -3.68
N ARG A 82 20.46 10.20 -3.96
CA ARG A 82 21.13 10.12 -5.25
C ARG A 82 20.18 9.74 -6.37
N ALA A 83 19.35 8.72 -6.18
CA ALA A 83 18.37 8.29 -7.19
C ALA A 83 17.43 9.46 -7.55
N ALA A 84 16.94 10.17 -6.54
CA ALA A 84 16.07 11.32 -6.70
C ALA A 84 16.76 12.54 -7.36
N ARG A 85 18.02 12.83 -7.01
CA ARG A 85 18.81 13.90 -7.67
C ARG A 85 19.19 13.57 -9.11
N SER A 86 19.54 12.31 -9.40
CA SER A 86 19.88 11.86 -10.75
C SER A 86 18.70 12.03 -11.69
N LEU A 87 17.50 11.63 -11.26
CA LEU A 87 16.29 11.71 -12.07
C LEU A 87 15.77 13.15 -12.22
N SER A 88 15.91 14.00 -11.20
CA SER A 88 15.50 15.42 -11.26
C SER A 88 16.44 16.30 -12.09
N SER A 89 17.72 15.92 -12.23
CA SER A 89 18.72 16.72 -12.96
C SER A 89 18.45 16.87 -14.47
N ARG A 90 17.62 16.01 -15.06
CA ARG A 90 17.48 15.91 -16.53
C ARG A 90 16.18 16.49 -17.10
N LEU A 91 15.23 16.95 -16.27
CA LEU A 91 13.82 17.06 -16.69
C LEU A 91 13.04 18.24 -16.07
N THR A 92 13.53 19.48 -16.23
CA THR A 92 12.86 20.67 -15.65
C THR A 92 12.43 21.72 -16.67
N ASP A 93 12.56 21.46 -17.97
CA ASP A 93 12.30 22.47 -19.00
C ASP A 93 10.81 22.62 -19.37
N SER A 94 9.98 21.62 -19.04
CA SER A 94 8.54 21.69 -19.29
C SER A 94 7.73 21.18 -18.10
N TRP A 95 6.54 21.75 -17.93
CA TRP A 95 5.64 21.38 -16.83
C TRP A 95 5.24 19.89 -16.85
N PRO A 96 4.85 19.29 -18.00
CA PRO A 96 4.54 17.86 -18.04
C PRO A 96 5.74 16.97 -17.75
N LEU A 97 6.93 17.32 -18.22
CA LEU A 97 8.15 16.55 -17.91
C LEU A 97 8.49 16.65 -16.42
N MET A 98 8.34 17.82 -15.81
CA MET A 98 8.60 18.01 -14.38
C MET A 98 7.63 17.19 -13.53
N VAL A 99 6.32 17.27 -13.79
CA VAL A 99 5.30 16.45 -13.10
C VAL A 99 5.55 14.96 -13.33
N GLY A 100 5.77 14.57 -14.60
CA GLY A 100 6.08 13.20 -14.98
C GLY A 100 7.30 12.63 -14.26
N SER A 101 8.33 13.45 -14.07
CA SER A 101 9.54 13.08 -13.34
C SER A 101 9.26 12.82 -11.87
N VAL A 102 8.42 13.64 -11.22
CA VAL A 102 8.05 13.42 -9.81
C VAL A 102 7.22 12.17 -9.64
N VAL A 103 6.24 11.93 -10.52
CA VAL A 103 5.42 10.71 -10.49
C VAL A 103 6.29 9.47 -10.75
N LEU A 104 7.12 9.51 -11.78
CA LEU A 104 8.03 8.42 -12.12
C LEU A 104 9.04 8.16 -11.00
N LEU A 105 9.58 9.20 -10.38
CA LEU A 105 10.49 9.08 -9.24
C LEU A 105 9.78 8.42 -8.05
N SER A 106 8.54 8.84 -7.77
CA SER A 106 7.74 8.28 -6.67
C SER A 106 7.44 6.79 -6.90
N TYR A 107 7.20 6.41 -8.15
CA TYR A 107 6.95 5.02 -8.53
C TYR A 107 8.25 4.18 -8.56
N ALA A 108 9.33 4.69 -9.14
CA ALA A 108 10.62 4.02 -9.17
C ALA A 108 11.17 3.75 -7.76
N LEU A 109 11.04 4.74 -6.87
CA LEU A 109 11.46 4.58 -5.49
C LEU A 109 10.62 3.54 -4.74
N ALA A 110 9.40 3.23 -5.19
CA ALA A 110 8.56 2.18 -4.60
C ALA A 110 9.14 0.76 -4.76
N PHE A 111 9.93 0.51 -5.81
CA PHE A 111 10.65 -0.76 -5.99
C PHE A 111 11.78 -0.94 -4.99
N VAL A 112 12.32 0.17 -4.47
CA VAL A 112 13.51 0.17 -3.60
C VAL A 112 13.11 0.36 -2.15
N MET A 113 12.14 1.23 -1.87
CA MET A 113 11.78 1.68 -0.54
C MET A 113 10.33 1.34 -0.20
N PRO A 114 10.07 0.30 0.60
CA PRO A 114 8.73 -0.17 0.92
C PRO A 114 7.84 0.89 1.59
N SER A 115 8.40 1.72 2.48
CA SER A 115 7.62 2.68 3.27
C SER A 115 7.13 3.88 2.45
N ASN A 116 5.81 3.98 2.25
CA ASN A 116 5.16 5.18 1.68
C ASN A 116 5.54 6.46 2.44
N MET A 117 5.47 6.42 3.78
CA MET A 117 5.79 7.58 4.62
C MET A 117 7.26 8.00 4.49
N GLY A 118 8.16 7.01 4.44
CA GLY A 118 9.58 7.27 4.25
C GLY A 118 9.88 7.86 2.87
N ARG A 119 9.21 7.36 1.82
CA ARG A 119 9.32 7.91 0.46
C ARG A 119 8.85 9.36 0.40
N ILE A 120 7.69 9.67 0.98
CA ILE A 120 7.18 11.05 1.00
C ILE A 120 8.15 11.97 1.77
N ALA A 121 8.61 11.57 2.95
CA ALA A 121 9.53 12.36 3.76
C ALA A 121 10.86 12.64 3.03
N LEU A 122 11.32 11.72 2.18
CA LEU A 122 12.51 11.89 1.36
C LEU A 122 12.25 12.73 0.10
N LEU A 123 11.14 12.47 -0.60
CA LEU A 123 10.85 13.09 -1.89
C LEU A 123 10.40 14.54 -1.75
N MET A 124 9.63 14.87 -0.71
CA MET A 124 9.15 16.24 -0.48
C MET A 124 10.26 17.30 -0.47
N PRO A 125 11.34 17.18 0.33
CA PRO A 125 12.42 18.17 0.31
C PRO A 125 13.16 18.22 -1.03
N ILE A 126 13.33 17.07 -1.72
CA ILE A 126 14.00 17.02 -3.03
C ILE A 126 13.17 17.74 -4.09
N VAL A 127 11.86 17.47 -4.10
CA VAL A 127 10.90 18.14 -4.97
C VAL A 127 10.79 19.62 -4.65
N ALA A 128 10.90 20.04 -3.38
CA ALA A 128 10.96 21.46 -2.99
C ALA A 128 12.21 22.15 -3.57
N VAL A 129 13.39 21.53 -3.47
CA VAL A 129 14.62 22.06 -4.09
C VAL A 129 14.48 22.13 -5.61
N MET A 130 13.90 21.11 -6.24
CA MET A 130 13.63 21.07 -7.67
C MET A 130 12.64 22.18 -8.10
N ALA A 131 11.55 22.37 -7.35
CA ALA A 131 10.55 23.41 -7.54
C ALA A 131 11.18 24.81 -7.48
N LYS A 132 11.96 25.08 -6.42
CA LYS A 132 12.63 26.36 -6.22
C LYS A 132 13.62 26.67 -7.36
N ARG A 133 14.37 25.68 -7.84
CA ARG A 133 15.28 25.85 -8.99
C ARG A 133 14.54 26.16 -10.29
N ALA A 134 13.35 25.60 -10.45
CA ALA A 134 12.48 25.87 -11.59
C ALA A 134 11.65 27.16 -11.45
N GLY A 135 11.86 27.95 -10.38
CA GLY A 135 11.09 29.16 -10.12
C GLY A 135 9.63 28.91 -9.70
N ILE A 136 9.32 27.72 -9.19
CA ILE A 136 8.02 27.40 -8.61
C ILE A 136 8.08 27.70 -7.12
N GLU A 137 7.36 28.73 -6.69
CA GLU A 137 7.30 29.17 -5.30
C GLU A 137 6.34 28.30 -4.47
N ASP A 138 6.65 28.19 -3.18
CA ASP A 138 5.78 27.52 -2.20
C ASP A 138 4.40 28.17 -2.15
N GLY A 139 3.36 27.37 -1.97
CA GLY A 139 1.97 27.86 -1.92
C GLY A 139 1.34 28.19 -3.28
N THR A 140 2.08 28.08 -4.38
CA THR A 140 1.52 28.23 -5.74
C THR A 140 0.78 26.96 -6.19
N ARG A 141 -0.05 27.09 -7.24
CA ARG A 141 -0.74 25.94 -7.84
C ARG A 141 0.24 24.88 -8.34
N GLY A 142 1.34 25.29 -8.99
CA GLY A 142 2.40 24.38 -9.44
C GLY A 142 3.03 23.61 -8.28
N TRP A 143 3.36 24.30 -7.17
CA TRP A 143 3.87 23.64 -5.97
C TRP A 143 2.88 22.58 -5.43
N TYR A 144 1.59 22.92 -5.33
CA TYR A 144 0.58 21.95 -4.91
C TYR A 144 0.51 20.75 -5.85
N GLY A 145 0.61 20.96 -7.16
CA GLY A 145 0.68 19.87 -8.15
C GLY A 145 1.85 18.92 -7.89
N LEU A 146 3.05 19.44 -7.58
CA LEU A 146 4.23 18.63 -7.29
C LEU A 146 4.11 17.87 -5.96
N ALA A 147 3.62 18.53 -4.90
CA ALA A 147 3.39 17.87 -3.62
C ALA A 147 2.34 16.75 -3.72
N LEU A 148 1.28 16.98 -4.49
CA LEU A 148 0.26 15.97 -4.79
C LEU A 148 0.83 14.84 -5.66
N ALA A 149 1.70 15.14 -6.63
CA ALA A 149 2.40 14.12 -7.41
C ALA A 149 3.20 13.16 -6.52
N VAL A 150 3.91 13.68 -5.52
CA VAL A 150 4.62 12.85 -4.52
C VAL A 150 3.64 11.98 -3.74
N GLY A 151 2.59 12.57 -3.17
CA GLY A 151 1.64 11.84 -2.32
C GLY A 151 0.88 10.74 -3.07
N PHE A 152 0.26 11.10 -4.19
CA PHE A 152 -0.55 10.18 -5.00
C PHE A 152 0.30 9.17 -5.74
N GLY A 153 1.43 9.60 -6.33
CA GLY A 153 2.36 8.70 -7.00
C GLY A 153 2.95 7.66 -6.04
N THR A 154 3.29 8.09 -4.82
CA THR A 154 3.80 7.18 -3.78
C THR A 154 2.75 6.18 -3.35
N PHE A 155 1.53 6.63 -3.03
CA PHE A 155 0.49 5.75 -2.49
C PHE A 155 -0.17 4.86 -3.55
N GLN A 156 -0.68 5.45 -4.64
CA GLN A 156 -1.55 4.74 -5.58
C GLN A 156 -0.77 3.81 -6.49
N LEU A 157 0.36 4.26 -7.05
CA LEU A 157 1.12 3.45 -8.01
C LEU A 157 1.86 2.31 -7.33
N SER A 158 2.32 2.53 -6.08
CA SER A 158 2.98 1.47 -5.30
C SER A 158 2.06 0.30 -4.96
N ALA A 159 0.73 0.44 -5.08
CA ALA A 159 -0.19 -0.68 -4.99
C ALA A 159 0.07 -1.79 -6.01
N THR A 160 0.78 -1.50 -7.10
CA THR A 160 1.18 -2.52 -8.07
C THR A 160 2.36 -3.38 -7.64
N ILE A 161 3.08 -2.98 -6.58
CA ILE A 161 4.29 -3.65 -6.11
C ILE A 161 4.00 -4.22 -4.73
N LEU A 162 3.94 -5.55 -4.62
CA LEU A 162 3.47 -6.26 -3.42
C LEU A 162 4.07 -5.74 -2.09
N PRO A 163 5.41 -5.59 -1.93
CA PRO A 163 5.98 -5.10 -0.67
C PRO A 163 5.91 -3.58 -0.48
N ALA A 164 5.45 -2.83 -1.47
CA ALA A 164 5.62 -1.38 -1.49
C ALA A 164 4.51 -0.60 -0.79
N ASN A 165 3.50 -1.23 -0.21
CA ASN A 165 2.53 -0.51 0.62
C ASN A 165 1.95 -1.41 1.71
N VAL A 166 1.37 -0.78 2.74
CA VAL A 166 0.74 -1.52 3.85
C VAL A 166 -0.50 -2.30 3.42
N PRO A 167 -1.42 -1.76 2.59
CA PRO A 167 -2.61 -2.51 2.15
C PRO A 167 -2.28 -3.84 1.45
N ASN A 168 -1.29 -3.87 0.55
CA ASN A 168 -0.84 -5.09 -0.14
C ASN A 168 -0.31 -6.13 0.85
N LEU A 169 0.41 -5.69 1.87
CA LEU A 169 0.97 -6.56 2.90
C LEU A 169 -0.13 -7.12 3.80
N VAL A 170 -1.11 -6.30 4.18
CA VAL A 170 -2.31 -6.76 4.92
C VAL A 170 -3.11 -7.74 4.09
N MET A 171 -3.32 -7.48 2.80
CA MET A 171 -3.98 -8.39 1.86
C MET A 171 -3.24 -9.72 1.77
N SER A 172 -1.91 -9.69 1.59
CA SER A 172 -1.07 -10.88 1.51
C SER A 172 -1.15 -11.72 2.78
N GLY A 173 -1.06 -11.07 3.95
CA GLY A 173 -1.16 -11.78 5.23
C GLY A 173 -2.56 -12.32 5.49
N ALA A 174 -3.61 -11.61 5.06
CA ALA A 174 -4.99 -12.07 5.20
C ALA A 174 -5.29 -13.26 4.27
N ALA A 175 -4.72 -13.28 3.06
CA ALA A 175 -4.82 -14.40 2.13
C ALA A 175 -4.07 -15.65 2.65
N GLU A 176 -2.88 -15.46 3.22
CA GLU A 176 -2.11 -16.52 3.88
C GLU A 176 -2.87 -17.07 5.09
N GLY A 177 -3.30 -16.18 6.00
CA GLY A 177 -3.95 -16.57 7.25
C GLY A 177 -5.35 -17.16 7.08
N SER A 178 -6.11 -16.74 6.06
CA SER A 178 -7.48 -17.21 5.84
C SER A 178 -7.56 -18.41 4.90
N TYR A 179 -6.66 -18.49 3.91
CA TYR A 179 -6.77 -19.47 2.82
C TYR A 179 -5.48 -20.24 2.54
N GLY A 180 -4.39 -19.99 3.28
CA GLY A 180 -3.09 -20.61 3.03
C GLY A 180 -2.45 -20.17 1.70
N ILE A 181 -2.92 -19.07 1.11
CA ILE A 181 -2.44 -18.58 -0.19
C ILE A 181 -1.25 -17.65 0.02
N HIS A 182 -0.11 -18.02 -0.53
CA HIS A 182 1.07 -17.14 -0.60
C HIS A 182 1.07 -16.37 -1.93
N LEU A 183 1.26 -15.05 -1.85
CA LEU A 183 1.28 -14.18 -3.01
C LEU A 183 2.70 -14.03 -3.55
N ASN A 184 2.92 -14.52 -4.77
CA ASN A 184 4.20 -14.41 -5.45
C ASN A 184 4.40 -13.03 -6.06
N TYR A 185 5.65 -12.56 -6.10
CA TYR A 185 5.98 -11.19 -6.52
C TYR A 185 5.66 -10.92 -8.01
N VAL A 186 6.15 -11.75 -8.93
CA VAL A 186 6.05 -11.50 -10.38
C VAL A 186 4.60 -11.56 -10.89
N PRO A 187 3.79 -12.60 -10.56
CA PRO A 187 2.39 -12.63 -11.00
C PRO A 187 1.59 -11.43 -10.50
N TYR A 188 1.84 -10.99 -9.26
CA TYR A 188 1.20 -9.81 -8.70
C TYR A 188 1.58 -8.53 -9.47
N LEU A 189 2.88 -8.33 -9.71
CA LEU A 189 3.38 -7.19 -10.45
C LEU A 189 2.77 -7.12 -11.86
N LEU A 190 2.75 -8.25 -12.58
CA LEU A 190 2.21 -8.32 -13.94
C LEU A 190 0.70 -8.06 -14.00
N LEU A 191 -0.05 -8.52 -12.99
CA LEU A 191 -1.49 -8.31 -12.93
C LEU A 191 -1.83 -6.82 -12.79
N HIS A 192 -1.10 -6.09 -11.94
CA HIS A 192 -1.50 -4.71 -11.58
C HIS A 192 -0.73 -3.60 -12.31
N THR A 193 0.49 -3.86 -12.78
CA THR A 193 1.37 -2.81 -13.34
C THR A 193 0.80 -2.11 -14.59
N PRO A 194 0.27 -2.82 -15.62
CA PRO A 194 -0.13 -2.17 -16.85
C PRO A 194 -1.24 -1.11 -16.64
N VAL A 195 -2.29 -1.47 -15.89
CA VAL A 195 -3.44 -0.58 -15.68
C VAL A 195 -3.26 0.33 -14.48
N LEU A 196 -2.99 -0.24 -13.31
CA LEU A 196 -2.92 0.53 -12.06
C LEU A 196 -1.56 1.22 -11.84
N GLY A 197 -0.54 0.83 -12.59
CA GLY A 197 0.79 1.45 -12.56
C GLY A 197 0.95 2.46 -13.69
N TRP A 198 1.01 1.98 -14.93
CA TRP A 198 1.35 2.82 -16.08
C TRP A 198 0.20 3.71 -16.53
N LEU A 199 -0.99 3.15 -16.83
CA LEU A 199 -2.14 3.94 -17.28
C LEU A 199 -2.59 4.92 -16.19
N LYS A 200 -2.74 4.44 -14.95
CA LYS A 200 -3.09 5.29 -13.80
C LYS A 200 -2.04 6.36 -13.53
N GLY A 201 -0.76 6.05 -13.69
CA GLY A 201 0.34 7.02 -13.60
C GLY A 201 0.25 8.10 -14.67
N ALA A 202 -0.03 7.73 -15.92
CA ALA A 202 -0.23 8.68 -17.03
C ALA A 202 -1.43 9.59 -16.79
N VAL A 203 -2.55 9.03 -16.32
CA VAL A 203 -3.74 9.81 -15.91
C VAL A 203 -3.40 10.77 -14.78
N LEU A 204 -2.68 10.32 -13.76
CA LEU A 204 -2.26 11.18 -12.65
C LEU A 204 -1.42 12.37 -13.15
N ILE A 205 -0.46 12.13 -14.06
CA ILE A 205 0.34 13.20 -14.66
C ILE A 205 -0.55 14.18 -15.44
N ALA A 206 -1.45 13.67 -16.29
CA ALA A 206 -2.34 14.50 -17.09
C ALA A 206 -3.27 15.37 -16.21
N LEU A 207 -3.87 14.78 -15.17
CA LEU A 207 -4.75 15.50 -14.24
C LEU A 207 -3.97 16.57 -13.45
N ILE A 208 -2.76 16.28 -13.01
CA ILE A 208 -1.93 17.28 -12.32
C ILE A 208 -1.56 18.42 -13.28
N CYS A 209 -1.18 18.10 -14.52
CA CYS A 209 -0.87 19.12 -15.52
C CYS A 209 -2.06 20.04 -15.81
N TRP A 210 -3.27 19.48 -15.85
CA TRP A 210 -4.50 20.20 -16.14
C TRP A 210 -5.02 21.02 -14.94
N LEU A 211 -5.09 20.41 -13.76
CA LEU A 211 -5.66 21.04 -12.55
C LEU A 211 -4.69 22.00 -11.87
N PHE A 212 -3.38 21.75 -11.98
CA PHE A 212 -2.34 22.49 -11.26
C PHE A 212 -1.27 23.00 -12.22
N PRO A 213 -1.61 23.91 -13.16
CA PRO A 213 -0.64 24.39 -14.13
C PRO A 213 0.54 25.11 -13.44
N GLY A 214 1.76 24.75 -13.85
CA GLY A 214 3.01 25.39 -13.45
C GLY A 214 3.78 25.91 -14.65
N LYS A 215 4.65 26.90 -14.43
CA LYS A 215 5.53 27.47 -15.45
C LYS A 215 6.98 27.36 -14.98
N PRO A 216 7.62 26.19 -15.16
CA PRO A 216 9.00 26.02 -14.76
C PRO A 216 9.93 26.85 -15.66
N HIS A 217 11.02 27.34 -15.08
CA HIS A 217 12.12 27.99 -15.79
C HIS A 217 13.31 27.03 -15.88
N PRO A 218 14.13 27.12 -16.96
CA PRO A 218 15.29 26.26 -17.14
C PRO A 218 16.24 26.36 -15.93
N PRO A 219 16.73 25.23 -15.37
CA PRO A 219 17.70 25.26 -14.29
C PRO A 219 18.98 25.96 -14.74
N ARG A 220 19.43 26.98 -14.01
CA ARG A 220 20.65 27.73 -14.37
C ARG A 220 21.96 27.03 -14.01
N ASP A 221 21.95 26.05 -13.10
CA ASP A 221 23.15 25.31 -12.69
C ASP A 221 22.84 23.84 -12.37
N MET A 222 23.43 22.91 -13.12
CA MET A 222 23.47 21.50 -12.76
C MET A 222 24.77 21.22 -12.02
N THR A 223 24.70 21.16 -10.69
CA THR A 223 25.82 20.63 -9.90
C THR A 223 25.99 19.15 -10.23
N PRO A 224 27.15 18.70 -10.74
CA PRO A 224 27.38 17.29 -11.02
C PRO A 224 27.20 16.45 -9.76
N LEU A 225 26.58 15.28 -9.90
CA LEU A 225 26.53 14.33 -8.79
C LEU A 225 27.96 13.85 -8.47
N PRO A 226 28.39 13.84 -7.21
CA PRO A 226 29.66 13.24 -6.84
C PRO A 226 29.66 11.74 -7.18
N PRO A 227 30.81 11.08 -7.33
CA PRO A 227 30.87 9.64 -7.57
C PRO A 227 30.14 8.86 -6.45
N MET A 228 29.60 7.69 -6.77
CA MET A 228 28.92 6.85 -5.77
C MET A 228 29.91 6.45 -4.67
N SER A 229 29.49 6.65 -3.42
CA SER A 229 30.23 6.18 -2.26
C SER A 229 30.28 4.65 -2.24
N HIS A 230 31.24 4.12 -1.50
CA HIS A 230 31.39 2.67 -1.35
C HIS A 230 30.13 2.03 -0.74
N ASP A 231 29.51 2.70 0.24
CA ASP A 231 28.29 2.20 0.89
C ASP A 231 27.05 2.31 -0.01
N GLU A 232 26.95 3.35 -0.85
CA GLU A 232 25.90 3.44 -1.88
C GLU A 232 25.99 2.26 -2.86
N LYS A 233 27.21 1.93 -3.32
CA LYS A 233 27.43 0.79 -4.25
C LYS A 233 27.11 -0.54 -3.60
N ARG A 234 27.57 -0.76 -2.37
CA ARG A 234 27.31 -2.00 -1.61
C ARG A 234 25.82 -2.20 -1.36
N LEU A 235 25.11 -1.15 -0.98
CA LEU A 235 23.67 -1.24 -0.76
C LEU A 235 22.91 -1.45 -2.08
N ALA A 236 23.29 -0.75 -3.15
CA ALA A 236 22.69 -0.96 -4.46
C ALA A 236 22.85 -2.41 -4.94
N TRP A 237 24.02 -3.00 -4.70
CA TRP A 237 24.26 -4.42 -5.00
C TRP A 237 23.39 -5.35 -4.14
N LEU A 238 23.29 -5.11 -2.84
CA LEU A 238 22.40 -5.89 -1.96
C LEU A 238 20.95 -5.84 -2.43
N LEU A 239 20.45 -4.65 -2.78
CA LEU A 239 19.08 -4.47 -3.29
C LEU A 239 18.86 -5.16 -4.64
N ALA A 240 19.86 -5.13 -5.52
CA ALA A 240 19.81 -5.86 -6.78
C ALA A 240 19.73 -7.39 -6.56
N VAL A 241 20.49 -7.92 -5.59
CA VAL A 241 20.41 -9.34 -5.20
C VAL A 241 19.02 -9.67 -4.64
N VAL A 242 18.49 -8.85 -3.72
CA VAL A 242 17.14 -9.06 -3.16
C VAL A 242 16.08 -9.08 -4.26
N LEU A 243 16.12 -8.12 -5.19
CA LEU A 243 15.18 -8.06 -6.30
C LEU A 243 15.32 -9.28 -7.22
N THR A 244 16.55 -9.72 -7.49
CA THR A 244 16.81 -10.93 -8.29
C THR A 244 16.19 -12.17 -7.63
N LEU A 245 16.32 -12.30 -6.30
CA LEU A 245 15.71 -13.39 -5.53
C LEU A 245 14.17 -13.27 -5.52
N TRP A 246 13.59 -12.08 -5.50
CA TRP A 246 12.13 -11.96 -5.65
C TRP A 246 11.66 -12.36 -7.05
N VAL A 247 12.40 -12.00 -8.10
CA VAL A 247 12.05 -12.36 -9.49
C VAL A 247 12.21 -13.86 -9.73
N THR A 248 13.21 -14.48 -9.12
CA THR A 248 13.51 -15.92 -9.27
C THR A 248 12.85 -16.79 -8.20
N GLU A 249 11.89 -16.24 -7.44
CA GLU A 249 11.12 -16.95 -6.39
C GLU A 249 10.58 -18.29 -6.87
N SER A 250 10.04 -18.34 -8.10
CA SER A 250 9.50 -19.57 -8.70
C SER A 250 10.53 -20.69 -8.90
N TRP A 251 11.83 -20.38 -8.90
CA TRP A 251 12.90 -21.36 -9.11
C TRP A 251 13.47 -21.90 -7.79
N HIS A 252 13.61 -21.05 -6.77
CA HIS A 252 14.21 -21.45 -5.49
C HIS A 252 13.20 -21.61 -4.34
N GLY A 253 11.93 -21.22 -4.52
CA GLY A 253 10.85 -21.42 -3.56
C GLY A 253 10.96 -20.60 -2.26
N VAL A 254 11.84 -19.61 -2.20
CA VAL A 254 12.02 -18.75 -1.02
C VAL A 254 11.20 -17.50 -1.19
N GLY A 255 10.12 -17.39 -0.42
CA GLY A 255 9.18 -16.27 -0.51
C GLY A 255 9.82 -14.91 -0.18
N PRO A 256 9.22 -13.79 -0.64
CA PRO A 256 9.78 -12.45 -0.50
C PRO A 256 10.09 -12.03 0.94
N ALA A 257 9.27 -12.48 1.90
CA ALA A 257 9.42 -12.21 3.33
C ALA A 257 10.76 -12.70 3.88
N TRP A 258 11.16 -13.92 3.52
CA TRP A 258 12.38 -14.56 4.03
C TRP A 258 13.63 -13.99 3.37
N THR A 259 13.56 -13.72 2.06
CA THR A 259 14.59 -12.99 1.34
C THR A 259 14.81 -11.60 1.94
N GLY A 260 13.72 -10.88 2.23
CA GLY A 260 13.77 -9.57 2.90
C GLY A 260 14.37 -9.66 4.29
N LEU A 261 13.97 -10.65 5.10
CA LEU A 261 14.50 -10.86 6.44
C LEU A 261 16.00 -11.16 6.42
N ALA A 262 16.47 -12.02 5.52
CA ALA A 262 17.91 -12.28 5.33
C ALA A 262 18.66 -11.00 4.97
N ALA A 263 18.12 -10.18 4.07
CA ALA A 263 18.71 -8.88 3.74
C ALA A 263 18.72 -7.93 4.93
N ALA A 264 17.66 -7.88 5.73
CA ALA A 264 17.60 -7.09 6.96
C ALA A 264 18.69 -7.51 7.96
N VAL A 265 18.92 -8.81 8.14
CA VAL A 265 20.02 -9.33 8.97
C VAL A 265 21.37 -8.84 8.43
N ILE A 266 21.62 -8.96 7.12
CA ILE A 266 22.85 -8.47 6.49
C ILE A 266 23.05 -6.97 6.74
N THR A 267 21.99 -6.17 6.66
CA THR A 267 22.09 -4.73 6.93
C THR A 267 22.38 -4.38 8.39
N LEU A 268 22.06 -5.28 9.32
CA LEU A 268 22.28 -5.12 10.77
C LEU A 268 23.61 -5.74 11.27
N LEU A 269 24.32 -6.50 10.42
CA LEU A 269 25.55 -7.18 10.83
C LEU A 269 26.58 -6.17 11.38
N PRO A 270 27.27 -6.47 12.49
CA PRO A 270 28.31 -5.60 13.00
C PRO A 270 29.45 -5.49 11.98
N ARG A 271 30.00 -4.28 11.80
CA ARG A 271 31.12 -3.93 10.87
C ARG A 271 30.81 -4.05 9.38
N VAL A 272 29.92 -4.95 8.98
CA VAL A 272 29.51 -5.17 7.58
C VAL A 272 28.23 -4.42 7.24
N GLY A 273 27.28 -4.37 8.16
CA GLY A 273 25.98 -3.75 7.99
C GLY A 273 26.05 -2.23 7.81
N PHE A 274 24.92 -1.68 7.40
CA PHE A 274 24.78 -0.24 7.15
C PHE A 274 24.28 0.49 8.39
N ILE A 275 23.54 -0.18 9.27
CA ILE A 275 22.78 0.43 10.36
C ILE A 275 23.21 -0.13 11.72
N ASN A 276 23.19 0.71 12.75
CA ASN A 276 23.47 0.33 14.13
C ASN A 276 22.17 0.07 14.93
N GLY A 277 22.30 -0.39 16.18
CA GLY A 277 21.15 -0.73 17.02
C GLY A 277 20.23 0.46 17.36
N GLU A 278 20.78 1.67 17.51
CA GLU A 278 20.00 2.88 17.79
C GLU A 278 19.20 3.33 16.56
N GLU A 279 19.82 3.27 15.38
CA GLU A 279 19.17 3.56 14.10
C GLU A 279 18.08 2.53 13.77
N PHE A 280 18.32 1.27 14.12
CA PHE A 280 17.30 0.23 14.04
C PHE A 280 16.10 0.55 14.95
N SER A 281 16.36 0.84 16.23
CA SER A 281 15.33 1.13 17.24
C SER A 281 14.49 2.36 16.88
N SER A 282 15.15 3.44 16.44
CA SER A 282 14.48 4.69 16.06
C SER A 282 13.84 4.65 14.66
N GLY A 283 14.39 3.86 13.74
CA GLY A 283 13.97 3.81 12.35
C GLY A 283 12.87 2.81 12.05
N VAL A 284 12.77 1.71 12.80
CA VAL A 284 11.71 0.70 12.61
C VAL A 284 10.43 1.20 13.27
N ASN A 285 9.36 1.32 12.48
CA ASN A 285 8.08 1.77 13.00
C ASN A 285 7.32 0.63 13.68
N ILE A 286 7.67 0.35 14.94
CA ILE A 286 7.03 -0.70 15.74
C ILE A 286 5.51 -0.54 15.82
N ARG A 287 5.00 0.69 15.75
CA ARG A 287 3.55 0.97 15.73
C ARG A 287 2.88 0.32 14.53
N THR A 288 3.48 0.43 13.34
CA THR A 288 2.95 -0.23 12.14
C THR A 288 3.10 -1.75 12.23
N CYS A 289 4.19 -2.27 12.81
CA CYS A 289 4.34 -3.71 13.01
C CYS A 289 3.24 -4.28 13.93
N ILE A 290 2.97 -3.63 15.06
CA ILE A 290 1.89 -4.01 15.99
C ILE A 290 0.53 -3.94 15.30
N TYR A 291 0.28 -2.87 14.54
CA TYR A 291 -0.95 -2.74 13.77
C TYR A 291 -1.13 -3.87 12.75
N VAL A 292 -0.11 -4.15 11.94
CA VAL A 292 -0.14 -5.24 10.94
C VAL A 292 -0.37 -6.59 11.63
N ALA A 293 0.34 -6.88 12.72
CA ALA A 293 0.11 -8.11 13.46
C ALA A 293 -1.32 -8.20 14.01
N GLY A 294 -1.86 -7.10 14.55
CA GLY A 294 -3.21 -7.04 15.12
C GLY A 294 -4.30 -7.22 14.08
N ILE A 295 -4.17 -6.56 12.93
CA ILE A 295 -5.18 -6.65 11.88
C ILE A 295 -5.19 -8.02 11.20
N LEU A 296 -4.02 -8.63 11.04
CA LEU A 296 -3.90 -10.01 10.54
C LEU A 296 -4.44 -11.01 11.57
N GLY A 297 -4.13 -10.83 12.85
CA GLY A 297 -4.72 -11.63 13.93
C GLY A 297 -6.25 -11.53 13.97
N LEU A 298 -6.81 -10.33 13.77
CA LEU A 298 -8.25 -10.14 13.63
C LEU A 298 -8.81 -10.86 12.41
N ALA A 299 -8.16 -10.76 11.24
CA ALA A 299 -8.60 -11.44 10.02
C ALA A 299 -8.64 -12.98 10.21
N ILE A 300 -7.59 -13.57 10.78
CA ILE A 300 -7.55 -15.01 11.08
C ILE A 300 -8.65 -15.38 12.09
N THR A 301 -8.84 -14.56 13.12
CA THR A 301 -9.91 -14.76 14.11
C THR A 301 -11.30 -14.73 13.47
N VAL A 302 -11.57 -13.79 12.55
CA VAL A 302 -12.84 -13.68 11.81
C VAL A 302 -13.10 -14.93 10.95
N THR A 303 -12.07 -15.42 10.29
CA THR A 303 -12.15 -16.64 9.46
C THR A 303 -12.41 -17.87 10.34
N GLN A 304 -11.62 -18.07 11.40
CA GLN A 304 -11.72 -19.26 12.25
C GLN A 304 -13.00 -19.31 13.08
N THR A 305 -13.49 -18.16 13.52
CA THR A 305 -14.78 -18.10 14.24
C THR A 305 -15.97 -18.28 13.29
N GLY A 306 -15.79 -18.18 11.96
CA GLY A 306 -16.88 -18.27 11.00
C GLY A 306 -17.71 -17.00 10.85
N ILE A 307 -17.29 -15.88 11.45
CA ILE A 307 -17.91 -14.57 11.23
C ILE A 307 -17.82 -14.18 9.74
N GLY A 308 -16.68 -14.51 9.11
CA GLY A 308 -16.42 -14.25 7.69
C GLY A 308 -17.53 -14.76 6.77
N SER A 309 -17.96 -16.02 6.95
CA SER A 309 -18.99 -16.64 6.11
C SER A 309 -20.38 -16.06 6.36
N VAL A 310 -20.72 -15.74 7.62
CA VAL A 310 -22.02 -15.13 7.97
C VAL A 310 -22.17 -13.76 7.32
N VAL A 311 -21.15 -12.91 7.47
CA VAL A 311 -21.17 -11.56 6.87
C VAL A 311 -21.09 -11.63 5.35
N GLY A 312 -20.25 -12.51 4.80
CA GLY A 312 -20.16 -12.76 3.36
C GLY A 312 -21.53 -13.11 2.77
N ASN A 313 -22.23 -14.08 3.35
CA ASN A 313 -23.57 -14.49 2.90
C ASN A 313 -24.62 -13.38 3.02
N ALA A 314 -24.54 -12.53 4.05
CA ALA A 314 -25.42 -11.37 4.17
C ALA A 314 -25.18 -10.34 3.05
N LEU A 315 -23.91 -10.10 2.70
CA LEU A 315 -23.55 -9.21 1.58
C LEU A 315 -24.06 -9.74 0.24
N LEU A 316 -24.05 -11.06 0.03
CA LEU A 316 -24.57 -11.67 -1.21
C LEU A 316 -26.04 -11.34 -1.49
N HIS A 317 -26.87 -11.10 -0.47
CA HIS A 317 -28.29 -10.76 -0.66
C HIS A 317 -28.51 -9.33 -1.16
N ILE A 318 -27.53 -8.45 -0.96
CA ILE A 318 -27.62 -7.02 -1.31
C ILE A 318 -26.95 -6.77 -2.66
N MET A 319 -26.00 -7.62 -3.03
CA MET A 319 -25.13 -7.38 -4.16
C MET A 319 -25.61 -8.06 -5.45
N PRO A 320 -25.47 -7.40 -6.60
CA PRO A 320 -25.72 -8.01 -7.90
C PRO A 320 -24.52 -8.88 -8.33
N LEU A 321 -24.20 -9.90 -7.55
CA LEU A 321 -23.17 -10.89 -7.90
C LEU A 321 -23.83 -12.04 -8.65
N ASP A 322 -23.41 -12.21 -9.90
CA ASP A 322 -23.95 -13.22 -10.80
C ASP A 322 -22.86 -13.73 -11.74
N LYS A 323 -22.89 -15.03 -12.00
CA LYS A 323 -21.97 -15.75 -12.89
C LYS A 323 -22.20 -15.38 -14.35
N GLU A 324 -23.45 -15.08 -14.72
CA GLU A 324 -23.84 -14.71 -16.08
C GLU A 324 -23.47 -13.27 -16.43
N SER A 325 -23.12 -12.43 -15.44
CA SER A 325 -22.73 -11.03 -15.62
C SER A 325 -21.38 -10.70 -14.97
N PRO A 326 -20.27 -11.27 -15.48
CA PRO A 326 -18.95 -11.15 -14.86
C PRO A 326 -18.48 -9.69 -14.74
N PHE A 327 -18.79 -8.82 -15.70
CA PHE A 327 -18.44 -7.40 -15.59
C PHE A 327 -19.16 -6.71 -14.42
N THR A 328 -20.45 -6.97 -14.25
CA THR A 328 -21.25 -6.43 -13.13
C THR A 328 -20.71 -6.93 -11.79
N SER A 329 -20.37 -8.22 -11.72
CA SER A 329 -19.72 -8.83 -10.55
C SER A 329 -18.38 -8.16 -10.24
N PHE A 330 -17.52 -7.93 -11.23
CA PHE A 330 -16.23 -7.24 -11.06
C PHE A 330 -16.40 -5.80 -10.55
N LEU A 331 -17.36 -5.07 -11.13
CA LEU A 331 -17.72 -3.72 -10.70
C LEU A 331 -18.23 -3.71 -9.26
N ALA A 332 -19.12 -4.64 -8.91
CA ALA A 332 -19.72 -4.74 -7.59
C ALA A 332 -18.66 -5.06 -6.52
N LEU A 333 -17.76 -6.00 -6.78
CA LEU A 333 -16.64 -6.34 -5.88
C LEU A 333 -15.73 -5.13 -5.63
N THR A 334 -15.33 -4.44 -6.70
CA THR A 334 -14.57 -3.18 -6.60
C THR A 334 -15.34 -2.11 -5.80
N GLY A 335 -16.66 -2.05 -6.01
CA GLY A 335 -17.58 -1.15 -5.31
C GLY A 335 -17.59 -1.40 -3.80
N ILE A 336 -17.63 -2.68 -3.35
CA ILE A 336 -17.53 -3.01 -1.92
C ILE A 336 -16.22 -2.46 -1.36
N THR A 337 -15.10 -2.75 -2.01
CA THR A 337 -13.80 -2.29 -1.51
C THR A 337 -13.77 -0.78 -1.34
N SER A 338 -14.37 -0.06 -2.28
CA SER A 338 -14.48 1.39 -2.26
C SER A 338 -15.40 1.88 -1.14
N ALA A 339 -16.52 1.20 -0.91
CA ALA A 339 -17.44 1.47 0.21
C ALA A 339 -16.80 1.19 1.57
N LEU A 340 -16.08 0.08 1.71
CA LEU A 340 -15.30 -0.24 2.91
C LEU A 340 -14.26 0.85 3.18
N ASN A 341 -13.62 1.38 2.14
CA ASN A 341 -12.64 2.46 2.27
C ASN A 341 -13.26 3.78 2.80
N PHE A 342 -14.58 3.97 2.76
CA PHE A 342 -15.23 5.11 3.45
C PHE A 342 -15.33 4.88 4.95
N ILE A 343 -15.55 3.63 5.35
CA ILE A 343 -15.73 3.23 6.74
C ILE A 343 -14.36 3.14 7.41
N MET A 344 -13.38 2.52 6.76
CA MET A 344 -12.01 2.36 7.27
C MET A 344 -10.97 2.88 6.32
N THR A 345 -9.76 3.13 6.82
CA THR A 345 -8.63 3.53 5.97
C THR A 345 -8.26 2.42 5.00
N ALA A 346 -7.56 2.78 3.91
CA ALA A 346 -7.12 1.83 2.90
C ALA A 346 -6.24 0.69 3.45
N ASN A 347 -5.57 0.92 4.57
CA ASN A 347 -4.78 -0.10 5.26
C ASN A 347 -5.64 -1.18 5.91
N GLY A 348 -6.88 -0.84 6.30
CA GLY A 348 -7.80 -1.75 6.98
C GLY A 348 -8.64 -2.60 6.02
N VAL A 349 -8.98 -2.05 4.85
CA VAL A 349 -9.90 -2.67 3.89
C VAL A 349 -9.55 -4.13 3.57
N PRO A 350 -8.28 -4.47 3.26
CA PRO A 350 -7.99 -5.83 2.83
C PRO A 350 -8.15 -6.89 3.90
N ALA A 351 -8.06 -6.52 5.18
CA ALA A 351 -8.25 -7.46 6.27
C ALA A 351 -9.67 -7.99 6.35
N LEU A 352 -10.68 -7.15 6.06
CA LEU A 352 -12.07 -7.60 6.00
C LEU A 352 -12.40 -8.18 4.65
N TYR A 353 -12.14 -7.44 3.57
CA TYR A 353 -12.51 -7.86 2.22
C TYR A 353 -11.95 -9.26 1.91
N THR A 354 -10.67 -9.51 2.25
CA THR A 354 -10.04 -10.80 1.97
C THR A 354 -10.70 -11.93 2.74
N THR A 355 -11.20 -11.72 3.96
CA THR A 355 -11.89 -12.80 4.72
C THR A 355 -13.22 -13.21 4.09
N PHE A 356 -13.83 -12.34 3.27
CA PHE A 356 -15.06 -12.62 2.53
C PHE A 356 -14.82 -13.15 1.11
N ALA A 357 -13.56 -13.24 0.67
CA ALA A 357 -13.23 -13.51 -0.74
C ALA A 357 -13.73 -14.87 -1.23
N GLN A 358 -13.82 -15.88 -0.35
CA GLN A 358 -14.40 -17.17 -0.72
C GLN A 358 -15.89 -17.04 -1.07
N SER A 359 -16.69 -16.36 -0.24
CA SER A 359 -18.11 -16.12 -0.53
C SER A 359 -18.29 -15.34 -1.84
N PHE A 360 -17.41 -14.38 -2.11
CA PHE A 360 -17.41 -13.64 -3.38
C PHE A 360 -17.05 -14.54 -4.57
N SER A 361 -16.03 -15.38 -4.43
CA SER A 361 -15.62 -16.34 -5.46
C SER A 361 -16.74 -17.32 -5.80
N ASP A 362 -17.42 -17.87 -4.78
CA ASP A 362 -18.53 -18.81 -4.97
C ASP A 362 -19.72 -18.17 -5.70
N ALA A 363 -20.02 -16.91 -5.38
CA ALA A 363 -21.12 -16.15 -5.96
C ALA A 363 -20.85 -15.69 -7.39
N THR A 364 -19.66 -15.19 -7.67
CA THR A 364 -19.30 -14.68 -9.02
C THR A 364 -18.82 -15.75 -9.97
N GLY A 365 -18.35 -16.89 -9.45
CA GLY A 365 -17.67 -17.92 -10.23
C GLY A 365 -16.20 -17.59 -10.56
N PHE A 366 -15.68 -16.44 -10.11
CA PHE A 366 -14.27 -16.10 -10.31
C PHE A 366 -13.36 -17.00 -9.49
N PRO A 367 -12.13 -17.29 -9.96
CA PRO A 367 -11.12 -17.92 -9.13
C PRO A 367 -10.91 -17.12 -7.84
N LEU A 368 -10.74 -17.80 -6.69
CA LEU A 368 -10.55 -17.16 -5.39
C LEU A 368 -9.44 -16.12 -5.41
N LEU A 369 -8.29 -16.44 -6.03
CA LEU A 369 -7.19 -15.50 -6.16
C LEU A 369 -7.60 -14.23 -6.89
N SER A 370 -8.40 -14.33 -7.95
CA SER A 370 -8.90 -13.18 -8.69
C SER A 370 -9.87 -12.36 -7.86
N ALA A 371 -10.79 -12.99 -7.12
CA ALA A 371 -11.68 -12.30 -6.19
C ALA A 371 -10.91 -11.50 -5.13
N ILE A 372 -9.78 -12.06 -4.63
CA ILE A 372 -8.85 -11.35 -3.73
C ILE A 372 -8.16 -10.19 -4.46
N MET A 373 -7.68 -10.35 -5.69
CA MET A 373 -6.91 -9.32 -6.39
C MET A 373 -7.75 -8.13 -6.87
N ILE A 374 -9.05 -8.30 -7.13
CA ILE A 374 -9.94 -7.22 -7.60
C ILE A 374 -9.96 -6.02 -6.64
N GLN A 375 -9.81 -6.27 -5.34
CA GLN A 375 -9.83 -5.21 -4.33
C GLN A 375 -8.67 -4.20 -4.46
N VAL A 376 -7.58 -4.55 -5.16
CA VAL A 376 -6.41 -3.68 -5.32
C VAL A 376 -6.78 -2.36 -6.02
N LEU A 377 -7.70 -2.40 -6.98
CA LEU A 377 -8.21 -1.19 -7.63
C LEU A 377 -8.96 -0.30 -6.63
N GLY A 378 -9.80 -0.90 -5.78
CA GLY A 378 -10.64 -0.18 -4.82
C GLY A 378 -9.85 0.55 -3.74
N TYR A 379 -8.97 -0.14 -2.99
CA TYR A 379 -8.23 0.52 -1.91
C TYR A 379 -7.14 1.47 -2.42
N SER A 380 -6.62 1.25 -3.64
CA SER A 380 -5.64 2.16 -4.26
C SER A 380 -6.27 3.42 -4.86
N THR A 381 -7.60 3.53 -4.84
CA THR A 381 -8.35 4.65 -5.42
C THR A 381 -9.16 5.38 -4.34
N PRO A 382 -8.49 6.17 -3.46
CA PRO A 382 -9.18 6.94 -2.44
C PRO A 382 -9.99 8.08 -3.06
N LEU A 383 -11.26 8.14 -2.72
CA LEU A 383 -12.20 9.20 -3.06
C LEU A 383 -11.96 10.47 -2.23
N LEU A 384 -11.45 10.32 -1.01
CA LEU A 384 -11.13 11.42 -0.09
C LEU A 384 -9.73 11.24 0.50
N PRO A 385 -8.95 12.32 0.73
CA PRO A 385 -7.57 12.21 1.18
C PRO A 385 -7.38 11.43 2.49
N TYR A 386 -8.32 11.51 3.43
CA TYR A 386 -8.20 10.83 4.74
C TYR A 386 -8.13 9.31 4.63
N GLN A 387 -8.70 8.73 3.56
CA GLN A 387 -8.72 7.28 3.33
C GLN A 387 -7.30 6.72 3.14
N ALA A 388 -6.36 7.57 2.69
CA ALA A 388 -4.98 7.21 2.47
C ALA A 388 -4.05 8.14 3.28
N SER A 389 -3.60 7.68 4.44
CA SER A 389 -2.72 8.46 5.32
C SER A 389 -1.45 9.02 4.64
N PRO A 390 -0.81 8.34 3.66
CA PRO A 390 0.33 8.94 2.96
C PRO A 390 -0.06 10.21 2.16
N ILE A 391 -1.25 10.25 1.58
CA ILE A 391 -1.73 11.45 0.86
C ILE A 391 -1.86 12.62 1.84
N VAL A 392 -2.43 12.39 3.02
CA VAL A 392 -2.56 13.42 4.07
C VAL A 392 -1.19 13.94 4.51
N VAL A 393 -0.21 13.07 4.70
CA VAL A 393 1.15 13.46 5.09
C VAL A 393 1.82 14.31 4.00
N ALA A 394 1.72 13.90 2.74
CA ALA A 394 2.24 14.68 1.62
C ALA A 394 1.57 16.06 1.52
N MET A 395 0.25 16.13 1.72
CA MET A 395 -0.49 17.39 1.78
C MET A 395 -0.04 18.27 2.95
N GLY A 396 0.17 17.69 4.13
CA GLY A 396 0.66 18.41 5.31
C GLY A 396 2.06 19.00 5.10
N LEU A 397 3.00 18.18 4.62
CA LEU A 397 4.37 18.63 4.30
C LEU A 397 4.38 19.66 3.17
N GLY A 398 3.51 19.48 2.17
CA GLY A 398 3.35 20.39 1.04
C GLY A 398 2.51 21.62 1.34
N LYS A 399 1.93 21.74 2.54
CA LYS A 399 0.93 22.77 2.90
C LYS A 399 -0.17 22.90 1.83
N VAL A 400 -0.58 21.78 1.25
CA VAL A 400 -1.59 21.72 0.20
C VAL A 400 -2.97 21.93 0.82
N PRO A 401 -3.78 22.88 0.34
CA PRO A 401 -5.12 23.10 0.87
C PRO A 401 -6.00 21.86 0.63
N ALA A 402 -6.85 21.53 1.60
CA ALA A 402 -7.71 20.34 1.55
C ALA A 402 -8.55 20.24 0.27
N ARG A 403 -9.06 21.37 -0.22
CA ARG A 403 -9.83 21.46 -1.48
C ARG A 403 -9.02 20.96 -2.69
N ALA A 404 -7.74 21.28 -2.78
CA ALA A 404 -6.88 20.85 -3.88
C ALA A 404 -6.65 19.33 -3.85
N GLY A 405 -6.36 18.77 -2.68
CA GLY A 405 -6.22 17.33 -2.51
C GLY A 405 -7.52 16.57 -2.81
N MET A 406 -8.65 17.08 -2.32
CA MET A 406 -9.98 16.48 -2.58
C MET A 406 -10.34 16.53 -4.08
N LEU A 407 -10.07 17.65 -4.75
CA LEU A 407 -10.30 17.78 -6.19
C LEU A 407 -9.54 16.72 -6.99
N LEU A 408 -8.26 16.51 -6.69
CA LEU A 408 -7.46 15.49 -7.37
C LEU A 408 -7.92 14.06 -7.04
N CYS A 409 -8.27 13.78 -5.77
CA CYS A 409 -8.86 12.50 -5.36
C CYS A 409 -10.10 12.16 -6.19
N ILE A 410 -11.07 13.07 -6.23
CA ILE A 410 -12.34 12.85 -6.95
C ILE A 410 -12.08 12.73 -8.45
N ALA A 411 -11.27 13.62 -9.04
CA ALA A 411 -10.97 13.57 -10.47
C ALA A 411 -10.31 12.25 -10.88
N LEU A 412 -9.30 11.80 -10.12
CA LEU A 412 -8.61 10.55 -10.40
C LEU A 412 -9.48 9.33 -10.12
N ALA A 413 -10.34 9.38 -9.10
CA ALA A 413 -11.30 8.32 -8.81
C ALA A 413 -12.34 8.18 -9.94
N VAL A 414 -12.90 9.29 -10.44
CA VAL A 414 -13.83 9.28 -11.58
C VAL A 414 -13.17 8.64 -12.80
N VAL A 415 -11.95 9.05 -13.16
CA VAL A 415 -11.24 8.44 -14.29
C VAL A 415 -10.91 6.97 -14.01
N SER A 416 -10.55 6.62 -12.77
CA SER A 416 -10.24 5.25 -12.39
C SER A 416 -11.46 4.32 -12.53
N TYR A 417 -12.65 4.75 -12.10
CA TYR A 417 -13.85 3.93 -12.20
C TYR A 417 -14.48 3.93 -13.60
N LEU A 418 -14.45 5.05 -14.32
CA LEU A 418 -15.08 5.14 -15.64
C LEU A 418 -14.20 4.60 -16.77
N ILE A 419 -12.88 4.72 -16.66
CA ILE A 419 -11.93 4.36 -17.73
C ILE A 419 -11.03 3.21 -17.31
N LEU A 420 -10.36 3.30 -16.16
CA LEU A 420 -9.37 2.30 -15.79
C LEU A 420 -9.99 0.98 -15.33
N LEU A 421 -11.15 0.98 -14.68
CA LEU A 421 -11.83 -0.24 -14.23
C LEU A 421 -12.26 -1.13 -15.40
N PRO A 422 -12.91 -0.62 -16.46
CA PRO A 422 -13.16 -1.43 -17.65
C PRO A 422 -11.88 -1.97 -18.30
N LEU A 423 -10.81 -1.18 -18.33
CA LEU A 423 -9.52 -1.62 -18.88
C LEU A 423 -8.85 -2.69 -17.98
N ASP A 424 -8.98 -2.58 -16.66
CA ASP A 424 -8.50 -3.57 -15.69
C ASP A 424 -9.27 -4.89 -15.87
N TYR A 425 -10.59 -4.83 -16.00
CA TYR A 425 -11.41 -6.00 -16.32
C TYR A 425 -10.95 -6.70 -17.61
N LEU A 426 -10.75 -5.94 -18.69
CA LEU A 426 -10.26 -6.49 -19.96
C LEU A 426 -8.85 -7.08 -19.81
N TRP A 427 -7.98 -6.47 -19.00
CA TRP A 427 -6.64 -6.99 -18.73
C TRP A 427 -6.70 -8.31 -17.96
N TYR A 428 -7.57 -8.43 -16.96
CA TYR A 428 -7.79 -9.68 -16.25
C TYR A 428 -8.30 -10.79 -17.18
N GLN A 429 -9.22 -10.47 -18.10
CA GLN A 429 -9.68 -11.42 -19.12
C GLN A 429 -8.54 -11.84 -20.06
N ALA A 430 -7.73 -10.89 -20.53
CA ALA A 430 -6.59 -11.18 -21.40
C ALA A 430 -5.55 -12.10 -20.74
N LEU A 431 -5.40 -12.02 -19.42
CA LEU A 431 -4.54 -12.91 -18.63
C LEU A 431 -5.20 -14.25 -18.26
N GLY A 432 -6.46 -14.49 -18.66
CA GLY A 432 -7.23 -15.69 -18.30
C GLY A 432 -7.51 -15.80 -16.80
N LYS A 433 -7.69 -14.65 -16.11
CA LYS A 433 -7.90 -14.58 -14.66
C LYS A 433 -9.37 -14.42 -14.25
N LEU A 434 -10.29 -14.22 -15.19
CA LEU A 434 -11.74 -14.09 -14.93
C LEU A 434 -12.53 -15.13 -15.69
#